data_AF-A0A938N1W3-F1
#
_entry.id   AF-A0A938N1W3-F1
#
_cell.length_a   1.000
_cell.length_b   1.000
_cell.length_c   1.000
_cell.angle_alpha   90.00
_cell.angle_beta   90.00
_cell.angle_gamma   90.00
#
_symmetry.space_group_name_H-M   'P 1'
#
loop_
_entity.id
_entity.type
_entity.pdbx_description
1 polymer ?
#
loop_
_entity_poly.entity_id
_entity_poly.type
_entity_poly.pdbx_seq_one_letter_code
_entity_poly.pdbx_strand_id
1 'polypeptide(L)'
;MGPVHATVRPPGSKSITNRALICAALADGRSVLKGALDSEDTRVMVQALRELGWSPDWNKELATIAIEGSGGTIPRPGADLFVANSGTTMRFLCAALTAGIGRYRLDGVDRMRARPIGDLLDALNALGADARAEFANGCPPVLVDARGLPG
;
A
#
# COMPACT_ATOMS: atom_id res chain seq x y z
N MET A 1 -36.16 -33.96 1.90
CA MET A 1 -34.88 -33.24 2.02
C MET A 1 -35.13 -32.03 2.91
N GLY A 2 -34.53 -31.99 4.09
CA GLY A 2 -34.64 -30.82 4.99
C GLY A 2 -33.77 -29.66 4.50
N PRO A 3 -33.99 -28.43 5.01
CA PRO A 3 -33.18 -27.27 4.62
C PRO A 3 -31.71 -27.47 4.98
N VAL A 4 -30.81 -27.00 4.11
CA VAL A 4 -29.37 -26.99 4.39
C VAL A 4 -29.08 -25.89 5.40
N HIS A 5 -28.52 -26.28 6.55
CA HIS A 5 -28.07 -25.36 7.60
C HIS A 5 -26.55 -25.49 7.73
N ALA A 6 -25.82 -24.46 7.29
CA ALA A 6 -24.37 -24.45 7.32
C ALA A 6 -23.84 -23.07 7.73
N THR A 7 -22.71 -23.04 8.43
CA THR A 7 -21.94 -21.82 8.71
C THR A 7 -20.70 -21.83 7.84
N VAL A 8 -20.59 -20.86 6.93
CA VAL A 8 -19.41 -20.68 6.07
C VAL A 8 -18.64 -19.46 6.55
N ARG A 9 -17.31 -19.60 6.70
CA ARG A 9 -16.43 -18.45 6.91
C ARG A 9 -15.86 -18.04 5.57
N PRO A 10 -16.33 -16.93 4.96
CA PRO A 10 -15.74 -16.44 3.73
C PRO A 10 -14.29 -16.01 3.98
N PRO A 11 -13.44 -16.04 2.95
CA PRO A 11 -12.09 -15.52 3.04
C PRO A 11 -12.10 -14.01 3.36
N GLY A 12 -11.02 -13.52 3.95
CA GLY A 12 -10.86 -12.09 4.25
C GLY A 12 -10.97 -11.21 3.01
N SER A 13 -11.40 -9.96 3.20
CA SER A 13 -11.47 -8.99 2.09
C SER A 13 -10.08 -8.46 1.74
N LYS A 14 -9.72 -8.58 0.45
CA LYS A 14 -8.50 -7.99 -0.12
C LYS A 14 -8.38 -6.51 0.20
N SER A 15 -9.46 -5.76 -0.01
CA SER A 15 -9.46 -4.30 0.14
C SER A 15 -9.31 -3.86 1.60
N ILE A 16 -9.88 -4.62 2.54
CA ILE A 16 -9.72 -4.38 3.98
C ILE A 16 -8.28 -4.71 4.40
N THR A 17 -7.73 -5.83 3.93
CA THR A 17 -6.36 -6.26 4.26
C THR A 17 -5.34 -5.19 3.86
N ASN A 18 -5.42 -4.64 2.65
CA ASN A 18 -4.48 -3.62 2.19
C ASN A 18 -4.60 -2.28 2.92
N ARG A 19 -5.83 -1.83 3.25
CA ARG A 19 -6.01 -0.63 4.07
C ARG A 19 -5.42 -0.83 5.47
N ALA A 20 -5.72 -1.98 6.08
CA ALA A 20 -5.26 -2.31 7.41
C ALA A 20 -3.73 -2.39 7.48
N LEU A 21 -3.06 -2.93 6.45
CA LEU A 21 -1.60 -2.98 6.38
C LEU A 21 -0.93 -1.60 6.40
N ILE A 22 -1.42 -0.67 5.59
CA ILE A 22 -0.89 0.70 5.55
C ILE A 22 -1.13 1.41 6.89
N CYS A 23 -2.36 1.33 7.41
CA CYS A 23 -2.69 1.92 8.71
C CYS A 23 -1.83 1.33 9.83
N ALA A 24 -1.60 0.02 9.83
CA ALA A 24 -0.80 -0.67 10.83
C ALA A 24 0.69 -0.30 10.75
N ALA A 25 1.24 -0.09 9.54
CA ALA A 25 2.61 0.37 9.34
C ALA A 25 2.83 1.80 9.87
N LEU A 26 1.84 2.67 9.65
CA LEU A 26 1.88 4.07 10.07
C LEU A 26 1.39 4.29 11.51
N ALA A 27 0.75 3.31 12.14
CA ALA A 27 0.30 3.41 13.52
C ALA A 27 1.49 3.55 14.50
N ASP A 28 1.19 3.96 15.73
CA ASP A 28 2.12 3.83 16.84
C ASP A 28 2.00 2.43 17.48
N GLY A 29 3.14 1.81 17.77
CA GLY A 29 3.24 0.48 18.38
C GLY A 29 2.85 -0.71 17.49
N ARG A 30 2.66 -1.87 18.12
CA ARG A 30 2.43 -3.15 17.44
C ARG A 30 0.98 -3.36 17.02
N SER A 31 0.78 -3.72 15.75
CA SER A 31 -0.52 -4.13 15.20
C SER A 31 -0.52 -5.59 14.78
N VAL A 32 -1.62 -6.32 15.04
CA VAL A 32 -1.82 -7.71 14.61
C VAL A 32 -3.12 -7.82 13.80
N LEU A 33 -2.97 -7.96 12.48
CA LEU A 33 -4.07 -8.15 11.55
C LEU A 33 -4.45 -9.63 11.53
N LYS A 34 -5.74 -9.94 11.66
CA LYS A 34 -6.28 -11.31 11.61
C LYS A 34 -7.18 -11.50 10.39
N GLY A 35 -7.21 -12.70 9.83
CA GLY A 35 -7.98 -13.00 8.62
C GLY A 35 -7.43 -12.32 7.38
N ALA A 36 -6.11 -12.05 7.35
CA ALA A 36 -5.45 -11.45 6.21
C ALA A 36 -5.54 -12.39 4.99
N LEU A 37 -6.06 -11.87 3.87
CA LEU A 37 -6.18 -12.65 2.64
C LEU A 37 -4.80 -12.81 2.00
N ASP A 38 -4.39 -14.05 1.73
CA ASP A 38 -3.25 -14.31 0.83
C ASP A 38 -3.67 -14.06 -0.62
N SER A 39 -3.42 -12.84 -1.10
CA SER A 39 -3.65 -12.41 -2.47
C SER A 39 -2.39 -11.79 -3.05
N GLU A 40 -2.32 -11.71 -4.38
CA GLU A 40 -1.22 -11.01 -5.07
C GLU A 40 -1.06 -9.58 -4.54
N ASP A 41 -2.15 -8.82 -4.44
CA ASP A 41 -2.12 -7.45 -3.89
C ASP A 41 -1.55 -7.41 -2.46
N THR A 42 -1.92 -8.36 -1.60
CA THR A 42 -1.40 -8.44 -0.23
C THR A 42 0.09 -8.72 -0.21
N ARG A 43 0.56 -9.65 -1.06
CA ARG A 43 1.99 -10.00 -1.17
C ARG A 43 2.80 -8.81 -1.65
N VAL A 44 2.30 -8.11 -2.67
CA VAL A 44 2.93 -6.91 -3.21
C VAL A 44 2.99 -5.80 -2.16
N MET A 45 1.90 -5.57 -1.42
CA MET A 45 1.88 -4.60 -0.32
C MET A 45 2.91 -4.93 0.78
N VAL A 46 2.94 -6.20 1.24
CA VAL A 46 3.92 -6.64 2.24
C VAL A 46 5.35 -6.47 1.75
N GLN A 47 5.63 -6.78 0.49
CA GLN A 47 6.96 -6.60 -0.09
C GLN A 47 7.36 -5.12 -0.17
N ALA A 48 6.45 -4.25 -0.62
CA ALA A 48 6.71 -2.81 -0.66
C ALA A 48 6.97 -2.23 0.75
N LEU A 49 6.21 -2.67 1.76
CA LEU A 49 6.46 -2.28 3.15
C LEU A 49 7.85 -2.74 3.64
N ARG A 50 8.32 -3.92 3.22
CA ARG A 50 9.69 -4.37 3.51
C ARG A 50 10.75 -3.50 2.87
N GLU A 51 10.57 -3.11 1.62
CA GLU A 51 11.50 -2.22 0.91
C GLU A 51 11.55 -0.81 1.51
N LEU A 52 10.45 -0.39 2.15
CA LEU A 52 10.35 0.86 2.90
C LEU A 52 10.87 0.75 4.35
N GLY A 53 11.33 -0.43 4.77
CA GLY A 53 12.02 -0.65 6.04
C GLY A 53 11.16 -1.22 7.18
N TRP A 54 9.86 -1.48 6.95
CA TRP A 54 9.08 -2.26 7.91
C TRP A 54 9.40 -3.75 7.83
N SER A 55 9.09 -4.50 8.89
CA SER A 55 9.25 -5.97 8.91
C SER A 55 7.93 -6.66 9.24
N PRO A 56 6.95 -6.71 8.30
CA PRO A 56 5.71 -7.45 8.53
C PRO A 56 5.99 -8.95 8.69
N ASP A 57 5.61 -9.49 9.84
CA ASP A 57 5.63 -10.91 10.16
C ASP A 57 4.31 -11.55 9.73
N TRP A 58 4.35 -12.25 8.59
CA TRP A 58 3.16 -12.85 7.98
C TRP A 58 3.13 -14.36 8.22
N ASN A 59 2.25 -14.78 9.11
CA ASN A 59 1.87 -16.18 9.26
C ASN A 59 0.65 -16.49 8.36
N LYS A 60 0.89 -17.20 7.27
CA LYS A 60 -0.15 -17.57 6.30
C LYS A 60 -1.11 -18.64 6.80
N GLU A 61 -0.63 -19.56 7.64
CA GLU A 61 -1.45 -20.65 8.20
C GLU A 61 -2.51 -20.10 9.17
N LEU A 62 -2.11 -19.13 9.99
CA LEU A 62 -3.01 -18.45 10.92
C LEU A 62 -3.76 -17.27 10.29
N ALA A 63 -3.44 -16.94 9.02
CA ALA A 63 -3.90 -15.74 8.33
C ALA A 63 -3.68 -14.47 9.17
N THR A 64 -2.52 -14.35 9.82
CA THR A 64 -2.16 -13.19 10.64
C THR A 64 -0.95 -12.46 10.11
N ILE A 65 -0.98 -11.12 10.17
CA ILE A 65 0.17 -10.27 9.88
C ILE A 65 0.42 -9.37 11.09
N ALA A 66 1.57 -9.51 11.72
CA ALA A 66 2.04 -8.61 12.77
C ALA A 66 3.01 -7.59 12.17
N ILE A 67 2.88 -6.33 12.57
CA ILE A 67 3.76 -5.25 12.13
C ILE A 67 4.00 -4.29 13.28
N GLU A 68 5.26 -3.90 13.46
CA GLU A 68 5.61 -2.79 14.34
C GLU A 68 5.42 -1.49 13.56
N GLY A 69 4.49 -0.68 14.04
CA GLY A 69 4.21 0.63 13.51
C GLY A 69 5.35 1.61 13.81
N SER A 70 5.34 2.73 13.10
CA SER A 70 6.42 3.71 13.07
C SER A 70 5.97 5.12 13.45
N GLY A 71 4.78 5.25 14.05
CA GLY A 71 4.26 6.52 14.56
C GLY A 71 4.09 7.60 13.47
N GLY A 72 3.70 7.19 12.27
CA GLY A 72 3.50 8.07 11.11
C GLY A 72 4.76 8.36 10.29
N THR A 73 5.93 7.81 10.67
CA THR A 73 7.17 7.98 9.92
C THR A 73 7.35 6.88 8.88
N ILE A 74 8.07 7.15 7.78
CA ILE A 74 8.44 6.11 6.82
C ILE A 74 9.91 5.77 7.06
N PRO A 75 10.26 4.53 7.44
CA PRO A 75 11.59 4.21 7.96
C PRO A 75 12.74 4.50 6.98
N ARG A 76 12.51 4.28 5.68
CA ARG A 76 13.53 4.44 4.65
C ARG A 76 13.24 5.67 3.78
N PRO A 77 14.16 6.66 3.68
CA PRO A 77 13.95 7.89 2.92
C PRO A 77 14.20 7.71 1.42
N GLY A 78 13.55 6.71 0.83
CA GLY A 78 13.53 6.46 -0.61
C GLY A 78 13.61 4.98 -0.99
N ALA A 79 12.92 4.64 -2.06
CA ALA A 79 12.88 3.29 -2.62
C ALA A 79 12.29 3.30 -4.05
N ASP A 80 12.75 2.35 -4.87
CA ASP A 80 12.08 1.96 -6.12
C ASP A 80 11.17 0.76 -5.83
N LEU A 81 9.86 1.00 -5.82
CA LEU A 81 8.86 0.02 -5.45
C LEU A 81 8.19 -0.57 -6.69
N PHE A 82 8.22 -1.90 -6.80
CA PHE A 82 7.50 -2.62 -7.85
C PHE A 82 6.15 -3.13 -7.35
N VAL A 83 5.04 -2.53 -7.81
CA VAL A 83 3.68 -2.84 -7.36
C VAL A 83 2.90 -3.81 -8.29
N ALA A 84 3.61 -4.47 -9.22
CA ALA A 84 3.03 -5.41 -10.18
C ALA A 84 1.78 -4.84 -10.88
N ASN A 85 0.65 -5.56 -10.85
CA ASN A 85 -0.64 -5.07 -11.35
C ASN A 85 -1.60 -4.63 -10.22
N SER A 86 -1.11 -4.47 -8.98
CA SER A 86 -1.93 -4.09 -7.84
C SER A 86 -2.23 -2.59 -7.83
N GLY A 87 -3.37 -2.22 -8.42
CA GLY A 87 -3.81 -0.82 -8.47
C GLY A 87 -4.19 -0.24 -7.12
N THR A 88 -4.53 -1.12 -6.17
CA THR A 88 -4.77 -0.76 -4.77
C THR A 88 -3.47 -0.34 -4.10
N THR A 89 -2.42 -1.15 -4.24
CA THR A 89 -1.10 -0.87 -3.67
C THR A 89 -0.49 0.39 -4.27
N MET A 90 -0.56 0.54 -5.61
CA MET A 90 -0.13 1.77 -6.29
C MET A 90 -0.76 3.03 -5.69
N ARG A 91 -2.09 3.06 -5.54
CA ARG A 91 -2.81 4.23 -5.04
C ARG A 91 -2.54 4.51 -3.57
N PHE A 92 -2.57 3.47 -2.72
CA PHE A 92 -2.37 3.67 -1.29
C PHE A 92 -0.93 4.04 -0.95
N LEU A 93 0.07 3.42 -1.57
CA LEU A 93 1.45 3.81 -1.35
C LEU A 93 1.74 5.20 -1.92
N CYS A 94 1.24 5.52 -3.12
CA CYS A 94 1.38 6.87 -3.68
C CYS A 94 0.92 7.95 -2.68
N ALA A 95 -0.27 7.77 -2.08
CA ALA A 95 -0.78 8.69 -1.08
C ALA A 95 -0.04 8.63 0.27
N ALA A 96 0.31 7.44 0.76
CA ALA A 96 0.99 7.31 2.06
C ALA A 96 2.41 7.89 2.03
N LEU A 97 3.13 7.73 0.91
CA LEU A 97 4.51 8.17 0.76
C LEU A 97 4.66 9.69 0.80
N THR A 98 3.63 10.46 0.43
CA THR A 98 3.69 11.94 0.49
C THR A 98 3.79 12.47 1.92
N ALA A 99 3.31 11.72 2.91
CA ALA A 99 3.43 12.06 4.32
C ALA A 99 4.84 11.79 4.90
N GLY A 100 5.66 11.02 4.19
CA GLY A 100 7.03 10.71 4.58
C GLY A 100 8.04 11.78 4.15
N ILE A 101 9.32 11.43 4.29
CA ILE A 101 10.46 12.21 3.80
C ILE A 101 11.29 11.29 2.91
N GLY A 102 11.66 11.74 1.71
CA GLY A 102 12.51 10.97 0.79
C GLY A 102 11.97 10.93 -0.64
N ARG A 103 12.67 10.22 -1.52
CA ARG A 103 12.29 10.09 -2.93
C ARG A 103 11.88 8.67 -3.27
N TYR A 104 10.67 8.50 -3.77
CA TYR A 104 10.11 7.19 -4.08
C TYR A 104 9.68 7.12 -5.53
N ARG A 105 9.85 5.94 -6.12
CA ARG A 105 9.37 5.62 -7.45
C ARG A 105 8.49 4.39 -7.36
N LEU A 106 7.26 4.47 -7.88
CA LEU A 106 6.33 3.35 -7.92
C LEU A 106 6.11 2.95 -9.36
N ASP A 107 6.47 1.73 -9.71
CA ASP A 107 6.34 1.17 -11.06
C ASP A 107 5.60 -0.17 -11.02
N GLY A 108 5.13 -0.65 -12.17
CA GLY A 108 4.47 -1.93 -12.30
C GLY A 108 4.64 -2.52 -13.68
N VAL A 109 3.87 -3.55 -13.97
CA VAL A 109 3.82 -4.16 -15.31
C VAL A 109 3.20 -3.21 -16.34
N ASP A 110 3.34 -3.50 -17.63
CA ASP A 110 2.81 -2.63 -18.71
C ASP A 110 1.32 -2.31 -18.56
N ARG A 111 0.53 -3.29 -18.10
CA ARG A 111 -0.89 -3.07 -17.79
C ARG A 111 -1.09 -2.01 -16.71
N MET A 112 -0.23 -1.93 -15.70
CA MET A 112 -0.27 -0.89 -14.67
C MET A 112 0.10 0.47 -15.24
N ARG A 113 1.11 0.51 -16.13
CA ARG A 113 1.58 1.74 -16.81
C ARG A 113 0.56 2.36 -17.77
N ALA A 114 -0.50 1.63 -18.10
CA ALA A 114 -1.64 2.13 -18.86
C ALA A 114 -2.84 2.56 -17.99
N ARG A 115 -2.75 2.46 -16.66
CA ARG A 115 -3.87 2.79 -15.76
C ARG A 115 -3.78 4.24 -15.30
N PRO A 116 -4.87 5.03 -15.46
CA PRO A 116 -4.87 6.42 -15.03
C PRO A 116 -4.75 6.52 -13.50
N ILE A 117 -3.94 7.48 -13.07
CA ILE A 117 -3.76 7.91 -11.68
C ILE A 117 -3.73 9.44 -11.53
N GLY A 118 -3.84 10.19 -12.63
CA GLY A 118 -3.80 11.66 -12.67
C GLY A 118 -4.64 12.33 -11.58
N ASP A 119 -5.93 12.00 -11.48
CA ASP A 119 -6.84 12.60 -10.49
C ASP A 119 -6.32 12.49 -9.04
N LEU A 120 -5.65 11.38 -8.69
CA LEU A 120 -5.04 11.20 -7.37
C LEU A 120 -3.81 12.10 -7.21
N LEU A 121 -2.96 12.18 -8.24
CA LEU A 121 -1.78 13.04 -8.21
C LEU A 121 -2.18 14.51 -8.08
N ASP A 122 -3.19 14.94 -8.84
CA ASP A 122 -3.71 16.30 -8.78
C ASP A 122 -4.27 16.63 -7.39
N ALA A 123 -5.05 15.72 -6.80
CA ALA A 123 -5.58 15.89 -5.45
C ALA A 123 -4.47 15.96 -4.39
N LEU A 124 -3.42 15.13 -4.49
CA LEU A 124 -2.28 15.15 -3.57
C LEU A 124 -1.46 16.44 -3.73
N ASN A 125 -1.22 16.88 -4.97
CA ASN A 125 -0.48 18.11 -5.24
C ASN A 125 -1.26 19.35 -4.80
N ALA A 126 -2.59 19.34 -4.88
CA ALA A 126 -3.44 20.39 -4.32
C ALA A 126 -3.31 20.51 -2.79
N LEU A 127 -2.90 19.44 -2.10
CA LEU A 127 -2.56 19.41 -0.68
C LEU A 127 -1.08 19.72 -0.39
N GLY A 128 -0.31 20.11 -1.41
CA GLY A 128 1.11 20.49 -1.27
C GLY A 128 2.10 19.34 -1.40
N ALA A 129 1.70 18.17 -1.89
CA ALA A 129 2.64 17.11 -2.27
C ALA A 129 3.46 17.47 -3.52
N ASP A 130 4.57 16.77 -3.75
CA ASP A 130 5.25 16.66 -5.06
C ASP A 130 5.15 15.20 -5.53
N ALA A 131 4.08 14.89 -6.25
CA ALA A 131 3.84 13.60 -6.85
C ALA A 131 3.50 13.75 -8.35
N ARG A 132 4.18 13.01 -9.23
CA ARG A 132 4.00 13.11 -10.68
C ARG A 132 4.15 11.78 -11.40
N ALA A 133 3.47 11.63 -12.52
CA ALA A 133 3.76 10.55 -13.47
C ALA A 133 5.14 10.80 -14.10
N GLU A 134 6.01 9.79 -14.11
CA GLU A 134 7.39 9.89 -14.63
C GLU A 134 7.40 10.34 -16.11
N PHE A 135 6.44 9.86 -16.90
CA PHE A 135 6.33 10.15 -18.33
C PHE A 135 5.29 11.22 -18.68
N ALA A 136 4.80 11.99 -17.70
CA ALA A 136 3.82 13.07 -17.90
C ALA A 136 2.54 12.65 -18.66
N ASN A 137 2.17 11.37 -18.60
CA ASN A 137 1.01 10.79 -19.30
C ASN A 137 -0.16 10.44 -18.35
N GLY A 138 -0.10 10.90 -17.09
CA GLY A 138 -1.11 10.62 -16.07
C GLY A 138 -1.19 9.16 -15.61
N CYS A 139 -0.21 8.32 -15.96
CA CYS A 139 -0.14 6.90 -15.61
C CYS A 139 1.20 6.56 -14.94
N PRO A 140 1.30 5.42 -14.22
CA PRO A 140 2.57 4.91 -13.71
C PRO A 140 3.65 4.74 -14.80
N PRO A 141 4.94 4.85 -14.45
CA PRO A 141 5.50 4.98 -13.11
C PRO A 141 5.20 6.35 -12.46
N VAL A 142 5.13 6.38 -11.13
CA VAL A 142 4.92 7.60 -10.34
C VAL A 142 6.18 7.91 -9.55
N LEU A 143 6.59 9.18 -9.54
CA LEU A 143 7.64 9.71 -8.70
C LEU A 143 7.00 10.54 -7.58
N VAL A 144 7.46 10.34 -6.35
CA VAL A 144 7.06 11.11 -5.16
C VAL A 144 8.32 11.70 -4.52
N ASP A 145 8.45 13.02 -4.51
CA ASP A 145 9.49 13.76 -3.76
C ASP A 145 8.87 14.23 -2.44
N ALA A 146 8.89 13.35 -1.44
CA ALA A 146 8.20 13.57 -0.18
C ALA A 146 9.03 14.45 0.77
N ARG A 147 8.39 15.50 1.28
CA ARG A 147 8.96 16.45 2.26
C ARG A 147 8.03 16.66 3.47
N GLY A 148 7.14 15.69 3.69
CA GLY A 148 5.94 15.86 4.49
C GLY A 148 4.83 16.61 3.73
N LEU A 149 3.59 16.43 4.18
CA LEU A 149 2.47 17.25 3.73
C LEU A 149 2.31 18.45 4.68
N PRO A 150 2.07 19.67 4.16
CA PRO A 150 1.71 20.80 4.99
C PRO A 150 0.36 20.50 5.67
N GLY A 151 0.36 20.50 7.01
CA GLY A 151 -0.79 20.28 7.87
C GLY A 151 -0.91 21.35 8.93
#